data_AF-T2IZD9-F1
#
_entry.id   AF-T2IZD9-F1
#
_cell.length_a   1.000
_cell.length_b   1.000
_cell.length_c   1.000
_cell.angle_alpha   90.00
_cell.angle_beta   90.00
_cell.angle_gamma   90.00
#
_symmetry.space_group_name_H-M   'P 1'
#
loop_
_entity.id
_entity.type
_entity.pdbx_description
1 polymer ?
#
loop_
_entity_poly.entity_id
_entity_poly.type
_entity_poly.pdbx_seq_one_letter_code
_entity_poly.pdbx_strand_id
1 'polypeptide(L)'
;MDSELSWKGVKCNGIDWRSRKASAFGSADLEVKAATLEAARAGLERQREEEKVKLEEKVLQLLLSYEAATRQVQLVESQIKTFEVSRQVFRIRYQFGEGTTEQWLSFEEKENKLTVHLTLSRTKQEETVRELRQLVGVN
;
A
#
# COMPACT_ATOMS: atom_id res chain seq x y z
N MET A 1 -71.41 -8.96 37.94
CA MET A 1 -70.75 -7.72 37.47
C MET A 1 -69.75 -8.16 36.40
N ASP A 2 -70.30 -8.54 35.26
CA ASP A 2 -69.58 -9.11 34.12
C ASP A 2 -69.09 -7.93 33.25
N SER A 3 -67.86 -7.92 32.73
CA SER A 3 -67.59 -8.59 31.46
C SER A 3 -66.10 -8.84 31.28
N GLU A 4 -65.63 -10.04 31.64
CA GLU A 4 -64.41 -10.60 31.07
C GLU A 4 -64.69 -10.87 29.58
N LEU A 5 -64.10 -10.08 28.68
CA LEU A 5 -64.09 -10.40 27.25
C LEU A 5 -63.09 -11.53 27.01
N SER A 6 -63.54 -12.72 27.38
CA SER A 6 -63.03 -14.01 26.95
C SER A 6 -63.06 -14.07 25.42
N TRP A 7 -61.89 -14.00 24.78
CA TRP A 7 -61.76 -14.33 23.36
C TRP A 7 -61.90 -15.86 23.17
N LYS A 8 -63.09 -16.39 23.47
CA LYS A 8 -63.50 -17.73 23.07
C LYS A 8 -63.69 -17.72 21.55
N GLY A 9 -62.72 -18.33 20.88
CA GLY A 9 -62.77 -18.92 19.54
C GLY A 9 -63.88 -18.46 18.61
N VAL A 10 -63.62 -17.39 17.86
CA VAL A 10 -64.33 -17.12 16.62
C VAL A 10 -63.83 -18.11 15.56
N LYS A 11 -64.50 -19.27 15.42
CA LYS A 11 -64.33 -20.14 14.25
C LYS A 11 -65.10 -19.52 13.07
N CYS A 12 -64.47 -18.58 12.38
CA CYS A 12 -64.86 -18.23 11.02
C CYS A 12 -64.36 -19.34 10.07
N ASN A 13 -65.29 -19.92 9.30
CA ASN A 13 -65.10 -20.81 8.14
C ASN A 13 -63.65 -21.19 7.81
N GLY A 14 -63.23 -22.39 8.21
CA GLY A 14 -62.17 -23.16 7.55
C GLY A 14 -60.79 -22.49 7.38
N ILE A 15 -60.49 -21.42 8.11
CA ILE A 15 -59.24 -20.68 7.96
C ILE A 15 -58.56 -20.63 9.33
N ASP A 16 -57.51 -21.44 9.48
CA ASP A 16 -56.65 -21.39 10.65
C ASP A 16 -55.79 -20.12 10.63
N TRP A 17 -56.30 -19.10 11.32
CA TRP A 17 -55.65 -17.79 11.47
C TRP A 17 -54.32 -17.85 12.23
N ARG A 18 -54.08 -18.88 13.06
CA ARG A 18 -52.80 -19.03 13.77
C ARG A 18 -51.71 -19.52 12.83
N SER A 19 -52.00 -20.52 11.99
CA SER A 19 -51.07 -20.97 10.95
C SER A 19 -50.72 -19.87 9.95
N ARG A 20 -51.70 -19.07 9.49
CA ARG A 20 -51.43 -17.95 8.57
C ARG A 20 -50.60 -16.83 9.19
N LYS A 21 -50.85 -16.49 10.47
CA LYS A 21 -50.00 -15.51 11.17
C LYS A 21 -48.58 -16.05 11.33
N ALA A 22 -48.42 -17.29 11.78
CA ALA A 22 -47.11 -17.91 11.94
C ALA A 22 -46.33 -17.97 10.62
N SER A 23 -46.98 -18.31 9.50
CA SER A 23 -46.34 -18.31 8.18
C SER A 23 -45.97 -16.91 7.70
N ALA A 24 -46.80 -15.90 7.96
CA ALA A 24 -46.54 -14.51 7.58
C ALA A 24 -45.41 -13.87 8.41
N PHE A 25 -45.31 -14.20 9.70
CA PHE A 25 -44.18 -13.78 10.54
C PHE A 25 -42.88 -14.49 10.13
N GLY A 26 -42.96 -15.77 9.76
CA GLY A 26 -41.81 -16.52 9.25
C GLY A 26 -41.30 -16.00 7.91
N SER A 27 -42.19 -15.61 6.99
CA SER A 27 -41.79 -14.99 5.71
C SER A 27 -41.20 -13.61 5.91
N ALA A 28 -41.79 -12.77 6.78
CA ALA A 28 -41.27 -11.45 7.08
C ALA A 28 -39.88 -11.50 7.77
N ASP A 29 -39.66 -12.46 8.69
CA ASP A 29 -38.35 -12.65 9.32
C ASP A 29 -37.27 -13.11 8.32
N LEU A 30 -37.64 -13.94 7.33
CA LEU A 30 -36.76 -14.33 6.22
C LEU A 30 -36.44 -13.16 5.28
N GLU A 31 -37.43 -12.32 4.96
CA GLU A 31 -37.23 -11.11 4.15
C GLU A 31 -36.32 -10.09 4.85
N VAL A 32 -36.49 -9.88 6.15
CA VAL A 32 -35.60 -9.02 6.94
C VAL A 32 -34.18 -9.57 6.97
N LYS A 33 -34.00 -10.88 7.16
CA LYS A 33 -32.68 -11.52 7.12
C LYS A 33 -32.04 -11.48 5.72
N ALA A 34 -32.83 -11.59 4.66
CA ALA A 34 -32.33 -11.43 3.30
C ALA A 34 -31.84 -9.99 3.06
N ALA A 35 -32.63 -8.99 3.48
CA ALA A 35 -32.26 -7.59 3.36
C ALA A 35 -31.01 -7.23 4.17
N THR A 36 -30.84 -7.80 5.38
CA THR A 36 -29.62 -7.58 6.18
C THR A 36 -28.40 -8.24 5.54
N LEU A 37 -28.54 -9.43 4.94
CA LEU A 37 -27.47 -10.09 4.20
C LEU A 37 -27.08 -9.32 2.93
N GLU A 38 -28.04 -8.79 2.18
CA GLU A 38 -27.77 -7.94 1.01
C GLU A 38 -27.08 -6.64 1.40
N ALA A 39 -27.52 -6.00 2.49
CA ALA A 39 -26.85 -4.82 3.03
C ALA A 39 -25.42 -5.12 3.50
N ALA A 40 -25.20 -6.25 4.17
CA ALA A 40 -23.87 -6.69 4.58
C ALA A 40 -22.97 -6.99 3.38
N ARG A 41 -23.50 -7.64 2.33
CA ARG A 41 -22.77 -7.90 1.08
C ARG A 41 -22.38 -6.59 0.37
N ALA A 42 -23.31 -5.65 0.26
CA ALA A 42 -23.03 -4.34 -0.32
C ALA A 42 -21.99 -3.56 0.51
N GLY A 43 -22.01 -3.69 1.84
CA GLY A 43 -21.00 -3.13 2.73
C GLY A 43 -19.60 -3.72 2.48
N LEU A 44 -19.51 -5.05 2.40
CA LEU A 44 -18.25 -5.74 2.09
C LEU A 44 -17.70 -5.39 0.71
N GLU A 45 -18.56 -5.26 -0.31
CA GLU A 45 -18.11 -4.90 -1.65
C GLU A 45 -17.54 -3.47 -1.70
N ARG A 46 -18.15 -2.53 -0.96
CA ARG A 46 -17.59 -1.17 -0.82
C ARG A 46 -16.23 -1.18 -0.13
N GLN A 47 -16.11 -1.91 0.98
CA GLN A 47 -14.83 -2.04 1.70
C GLN A 47 -13.75 -2.62 0.79
N ARG A 48 -14.10 -3.65 0.00
CA ARG A 48 -13.18 -4.27 -0.95
C ARG A 48 -12.71 -3.29 -2.03
N GLU A 49 -13.61 -2.49 -2.58
CA GLU A 49 -13.22 -1.51 -3.60
C GLU A 49 -12.36 -0.39 -3.01
N GLU A 50 -12.67 0.09 -1.80
CA GLU A 50 -11.84 1.07 -1.10
C GLU A 50 -10.44 0.53 -0.79
N GLU A 51 -10.33 -0.73 -0.35
CA GLU A 51 -9.05 -1.38 -0.11
C GLU A 51 -8.25 -1.54 -1.41
N LYS A 52 -8.92 -1.91 -2.51
CA LYS A 52 -8.30 -2.04 -3.82
C LYS A 52 -7.72 -0.72 -4.31
N VAL A 53 -8.47 0.37 -4.24
CA VAL A 53 -8.00 1.71 -4.63
C VAL A 53 -6.78 2.12 -3.79
N LYS A 54 -6.85 1.95 -2.47
CA LYS A 54 -5.71 2.25 -1.58
C LYS A 54 -4.47 1.43 -1.92
N LEU A 55 -4.65 0.17 -2.29
CA LEU A 55 -3.55 -0.73 -2.63
C LEU A 55 -2.94 -0.35 -3.99
N GLU A 56 -3.77 -0.02 -4.99
CA GLU A 56 -3.33 0.48 -6.29
C GLU A 56 -2.52 1.78 -6.16
N GLU A 57 -3.02 2.76 -5.38
CA GLU A 57 -2.31 4.01 -5.11
C GLU A 57 -0.95 3.76 -4.44
N LYS A 58 -0.91 2.87 -3.44
CA LYS A 58 0.31 2.52 -2.72
C LYS A 58 1.33 1.84 -3.63
N VAL A 59 0.90 0.93 -4.49
CA VAL A 59 1.77 0.26 -5.47
C VAL A 59 2.33 1.28 -6.47
N LEU A 60 1.48 2.17 -7.00
CA LEU A 60 1.91 3.23 -7.91
C LEU A 60 2.96 4.13 -7.26
N GLN A 61 2.71 4.58 -6.03
CA GLN A 61 3.64 5.44 -5.29
C GLN A 61 5.01 4.77 -5.10
N LEU A 62 5.03 3.47 -4.78
CA LEU A 62 6.26 2.71 -4.60
C LEU A 62 7.01 2.44 -5.90
N LEU A 63 6.30 2.24 -7.02
CA LEU A 63 6.95 2.12 -8.33
C LEU A 63 7.62 3.43 -8.74
N LEU A 64 6.94 4.56 -8.53
CA LEU A 64 7.49 5.88 -8.80
C LEU A 64 8.69 6.20 -7.90
N SER A 65 8.64 5.83 -6.62
CA SER A 65 9.78 6.03 -5.71
C SER A 65 10.96 5.14 -6.08
N TYR A 66 10.70 3.91 -6.54
CA TYR A 66 11.75 3.00 -7.02
C TYR A 66 12.43 3.56 -8.28
N GLU A 67 11.65 4.06 -9.25
CA GLU A 67 12.20 4.68 -10.45
C GLU A 67 13.03 5.92 -10.09
N ALA A 68 12.52 6.78 -9.21
CA ALA A 68 13.24 7.95 -8.75
C ALA A 68 14.56 7.57 -8.03
N ALA A 69 14.54 6.56 -7.18
CA ALA A 69 15.75 6.04 -6.51
C ALA A 69 16.74 5.47 -7.52
N THR A 70 16.27 4.75 -8.54
CA THR A 70 17.10 4.20 -9.62
C THR A 70 17.79 5.30 -10.42
N ARG A 71 17.06 6.36 -10.79
CA ARG A 71 17.63 7.53 -11.48
C ARG A 71 18.69 8.22 -10.61
N GLN A 72 18.47 8.30 -9.30
CA GLN A 72 19.45 8.88 -8.38
C GLN A 72 20.74 8.05 -8.32
N VAL A 73 20.64 6.71 -8.27
CA VAL A 73 21.81 5.82 -8.32
C VAL A 73 22.60 6.05 -9.61
N GLN A 74 21.92 6.05 -10.76
CA GLN A 74 22.55 6.28 -12.06
C GLN A 74 23.26 7.65 -12.13
N LEU A 75 22.64 8.70 -11.58
CA LEU A 75 23.23 10.03 -11.53
C LEU A 75 24.53 10.02 -10.70
N VAL A 76 24.52 9.44 -9.51
CA VAL A 76 25.70 9.38 -8.64
C VAL A 76 26.80 8.52 -9.28
N GLU A 77 26.47 7.40 -9.92
CA GLU A 77 27.43 6.59 -10.66
C GLU A 77 28.08 7.37 -11.81
N SER A 78 27.29 8.18 -12.54
CA SER A 78 27.83 9.06 -13.59
C SER A 78 28.76 10.14 -13.01
N GLN A 79 28.42 10.69 -11.85
CA GLN A 79 29.26 11.66 -11.15
C GLN A 79 30.58 11.04 -10.70
N ILE A 80 30.56 9.80 -10.18
CA ILE A 80 31.75 9.04 -9.80
C ILE A 80 32.65 8.81 -11.02
N LYS A 81 32.11 8.32 -12.14
CA LYS A 81 32.90 8.11 -13.38
C LYS A 81 33.55 9.39 -13.87
N THR A 82 32.82 10.50 -13.87
CA THR A 82 33.35 11.81 -14.27
C THR A 82 34.45 12.27 -13.30
N PHE A 83 34.22 12.06 -12.01
CA PHE A 83 35.17 12.39 -10.96
C PHE A 83 36.45 11.56 -11.04
N GLU A 84 36.37 10.26 -11.34
CA GLU A 84 37.53 9.38 -11.53
C GLU A 84 38.46 9.89 -12.63
N VAL A 85 37.92 10.33 -13.76
CA VAL A 85 38.73 10.94 -14.84
C VAL A 85 39.46 12.18 -14.31
N SER A 86 38.74 13.07 -13.61
CA SER A 86 39.34 14.29 -13.06
C SER A 86 40.45 13.99 -12.03
N ARG A 87 40.26 12.95 -11.21
CA ARG A 87 41.24 12.49 -10.23
C ARG A 87 42.47 11.88 -10.90
N GLN A 88 42.30 11.10 -11.96
CA GLN A 88 43.42 10.52 -12.70
C GLN A 88 44.29 11.60 -13.35
N VAL A 89 43.67 12.61 -13.97
CA VAL A 89 44.39 13.76 -14.53
C VAL A 89 45.16 14.50 -13.43
N PHE A 90 44.52 14.75 -12.27
CA PHE A 90 45.20 15.39 -11.15
C PHE A 90 46.35 14.54 -10.60
N ARG A 91 46.18 13.23 -10.47
CA ARG A 91 47.22 12.30 -10.01
C ARG A 91 48.47 12.38 -10.89
N ILE A 92 48.29 12.43 -12.21
CA ILE A 92 49.41 12.59 -13.16
C ILE A 92 50.13 13.91 -12.90
N ARG A 93 49.40 15.03 -12.82
CA ARG A 93 49.99 16.35 -12.55
C ARG A 93 50.75 16.40 -11.22
N TYR A 94 50.16 15.85 -10.17
CA TYR A 94 50.77 15.78 -8.85
C TYR A 94 52.09 14.98 -8.86
N GLN A 95 52.17 13.89 -9.63
CA GLN A 95 53.41 13.12 -9.82
C GLN A 95 54.53 13.92 -10.50
N PHE A 96 54.18 14.89 -11.35
CA PHE A 96 55.13 15.82 -11.97
C PHE A 96 55.44 17.05 -11.09
N GLY A 97 54.99 17.07 -9.84
CA GLY A 97 55.16 18.21 -8.92
C GLY A 97 54.19 19.37 -9.20
N GLU A 98 53.22 19.18 -10.09
CA GLU A 98 52.18 20.15 -10.37
C GLU A 98 50.93 19.88 -9.53
N GLY A 99 50.84 20.54 -8.38
CA GLY A 99 49.68 20.46 -7.48
C GLY A 99 50.10 20.37 -6.03
N THR A 100 49.16 20.63 -5.12
CA THR A 100 49.44 20.59 -3.67
C THR A 100 48.90 19.30 -3.04
N THR A 101 49.52 18.88 -1.93
CA THR A 101 49.00 17.77 -1.12
C THR A 101 47.60 18.08 -0.57
N GLU A 102 47.31 19.36 -0.30
CA GLU A 102 45.97 19.80 0.10
C GLU A 102 44.92 19.55 -1.00
N GLN A 103 45.26 19.84 -2.26
CA GLN A 103 44.40 19.50 -3.39
C GLN A 103 44.21 17.98 -3.49
N TRP A 104 45.26 17.17 -3.31
CA TRP A 104 45.15 15.71 -3.28
C TRP A 104 44.16 15.21 -2.20
N LEU A 105 44.29 15.71 -0.97
CA LEU A 105 43.38 15.36 0.13
C LEU A 105 41.93 15.77 -0.16
N SER A 106 41.71 16.90 -0.84
CA SER A 106 40.36 17.32 -1.24
C SER A 106 39.71 16.35 -2.25
N PHE A 107 40.50 15.72 -3.12
CA PHE A 107 40.00 14.67 -4.02
C PHE A 107 39.60 13.43 -3.21
N GLU A 108 40.40 12.97 -2.25
CA GLU A 108 40.05 11.83 -1.40
C GLU A 108 38.76 12.09 -0.59
N GLU A 109 38.61 13.28 -0.02
CA GLU A 109 37.39 13.64 0.70
C GLU A 109 36.16 13.62 -0.22
N LYS A 110 36.30 14.14 -1.45
CA LYS A 110 35.21 14.15 -2.44
C LYS A 110 34.84 12.75 -2.93
N GLU A 111 35.84 11.87 -3.09
CA GLU A 111 35.62 10.45 -3.41
C GLU A 111 34.82 9.75 -2.32
N ASN A 112 35.20 9.95 -1.05
CA ASN A 112 34.50 9.39 0.09
C ASN A 112 33.05 9.88 0.14
N LYS A 113 32.81 11.18 -0.06
CA LYS A 113 31.45 11.74 -0.11
C LYS A 113 30.61 11.11 -1.22
N LEU A 114 31.15 10.98 -2.44
CA LEU A 114 30.44 10.35 -3.55
C LEU A 114 30.13 8.88 -3.28
N THR A 115 31.06 8.15 -2.66
CA THR A 115 30.87 6.75 -2.28
C THR A 115 29.77 6.59 -1.23
N VAL A 116 29.76 7.44 -0.19
CA VAL A 116 28.70 7.46 0.82
C VAL A 116 27.35 7.78 0.18
N HIS A 117 27.29 8.77 -0.72
CA HIS A 117 26.06 9.09 -1.44
C HIS A 117 25.55 7.94 -2.31
N LEU A 118 26.45 7.19 -2.96
CA LEU A 118 26.08 6.02 -3.74
C LEU A 118 25.47 4.94 -2.86
N THR A 119 26.12 4.62 -1.73
CA THR A 119 25.63 3.63 -0.77
C THR A 119 24.24 4.01 -0.26
N LEU A 120 24.04 5.26 0.19
CA LEU A 120 22.74 5.73 0.67
C LEU A 120 21.65 5.64 -0.41
N SER A 121 21.99 5.99 -1.66
CA SER A 121 21.05 5.92 -2.78
C SER A 121 20.65 4.48 -3.10
N ARG A 122 21.61 3.54 -3.05
CA ARG A 122 21.36 2.11 -3.24
C ARG A 122 20.53 1.52 -2.12
N THR A 123 20.84 1.82 -0.85
CA THR A 123 20.02 1.37 0.29
C THR A 123 18.57 1.82 0.15
N LYS A 124 18.33 3.08 -0.23
CA LYS A 124 16.96 3.58 -0.46
C LYS A 124 16.25 2.83 -1.60
N GLN A 125 16.97 2.50 -2.68
CA GLN A 125 16.44 1.70 -3.77
C GLN A 125 16.05 0.30 -3.29
N GLU A 126 16.92 -0.37 -2.54
CA GLU A 126 16.69 -1.70 -1.97
C GLU A 126 15.51 -1.72 -0.99
N GLU A 127 15.38 -0.71 -0.14
CA GLU A 127 14.24 -0.55 0.77
C GLU A 127 12.93 -0.46 0.00
N THR A 128 12.90 0.32 -1.09
CA THR A 128 11.70 0.44 -1.93
C THR A 128 11.34 -0.89 -2.60
N VAL A 129 12.35 -1.63 -3.07
CA VAL A 129 12.14 -2.99 -3.63
C VAL A 129 11.60 -3.93 -2.56
N ARG A 130 12.09 -3.86 -1.33
CA ARG A 130 11.61 -4.68 -0.21
C ARG A 130 10.13 -4.38 0.09
N GLU A 131 9.75 -3.12 0.13
CA GLU A 131 8.35 -2.71 0.35
C GLU A 131 7.43 -3.18 -0.78
N LEU A 132 7.87 -3.08 -2.04
CA LEU A 132 7.15 -3.62 -3.19
C LEU A 132 6.95 -5.14 -3.08
N ARG A 133 8.02 -5.88 -2.72
CA ARG A 133 7.96 -7.34 -2.54
C ARG A 133 6.97 -7.75 -1.45
N GLN A 134 6.98 -7.05 -0.32
CA GLN A 134 6.04 -7.28 0.79
C GLN A 134 4.58 -7.08 0.35
N LEU A 135 4.29 -6.08 -0.49
CA LEU A 135 2.94 -5.86 -1.02
C LEU A 135 2.50 -6.92 -2.02
N VAL A 136 3.41 -7.41 -2.87
CA VAL A 136 3.10 -8.42 -3.90
C VAL A 136 3.10 -9.84 -3.31
N GLY A 137 3.55 -10.02 -2.06
CA GLY A 137 3.59 -11.33 -1.39
C GLY A 137 4.70 -12.26 -1.90
N VAL A 138 5.72 -11.69 -2.56
CA VAL A 138 6.88 -12.44 -3.04
C VAL A 138 8.01 -12.24 -2.04
N ASN A 139 8.20 -13.23 -1.16
CA ASN A 139 9.38 -13.30 -0.28
C ASN A 139 10.60 -13.76 -1.08
#